data_AF-A0A661BQR9-F1
#
_entry.id   AF-A0A661BQR9-F1
#
_cell.length_a   1.000
_cell.length_b   1.000
_cell.length_c   1.000
_cell.angle_alpha   90.00
_cell.angle_beta   90.00
_cell.angle_gamma   90.00
#
_symmetry.space_group_name_H-M   'P 1'
#
loop_
_entity.id
_entity.type
_entity.pdbx_description
1 polymer ?
#
loop_
_entity_poly.entity_id
_entity_poly.type
_entity_poly.pdbx_seq_one_letter_code
_entity_poly.pdbx_strand_id
1 'polypeptide(L)'
;MCSKFTRVISKLSDFWFSLILIVIIVSVSGCKNTPESASSLEQSGKKVPAEKLLAVDCLLPPEIRQLGRQSVFATARRPIKTTALDCEFRGGEYVAYNRADFRTALNVWLERAKQGDPEAQTYLGEVYEKGLGLKP
;
A
#
# COMPACT_ATOMS: atom_id res chain seq x y z
N MET A 1 26.33 56.78 -50.06
CA MET A 1 25.37 55.72 -49.66
C MET A 1 25.93 54.61 -48.74
N CYS A 2 27.21 54.61 -48.31
CA CYS A 2 27.83 53.44 -47.65
C CYS A 2 27.72 53.37 -46.10
N SER A 3 27.30 54.44 -45.40
CA SER A 3 27.30 54.48 -43.92
C SER A 3 25.98 54.10 -43.24
N LYS A 4 24.88 53.95 -43.99
CA LYS A 4 23.57 53.55 -43.43
C LYS A 4 23.39 52.03 -43.38
N PHE A 5 24.12 51.26 -44.20
CA PHE A 5 23.96 49.80 -44.31
C PHE A 5 24.67 49.03 -43.17
N THR A 6 25.84 49.50 -42.73
CA THR A 6 26.58 48.92 -41.59
C THR A 6 25.86 49.08 -40.25
N ARG A 7 25.06 50.15 -40.09
CA ARG A 7 24.30 50.43 -38.86
C ARG A 7 23.05 49.55 -38.69
N VAL A 8 22.57 48.93 -39.76
CA VAL A 8 21.43 47.98 -39.74
C VAL A 8 21.91 46.57 -39.42
N ILE A 9 23.09 46.18 -39.94
CA ILE A 9 23.71 44.87 -39.69
C ILE A 9 24.20 44.77 -38.23
N SER A 10 24.76 45.84 -37.65
CA SER A 10 25.14 45.86 -36.22
C SER A 10 23.92 45.81 -35.31
N LYS A 11 22.82 46.49 -35.66
CA LYS A 11 21.56 46.40 -34.92
C LYS A 11 20.95 45.00 -34.98
N LEU A 12 21.06 44.29 -36.10
CA LEU A 12 20.57 42.91 -36.20
C LEU A 12 21.40 41.94 -35.33
N SER A 13 22.72 42.10 -35.24
CA SER A 13 23.55 41.30 -34.34
C SER A 13 23.29 41.62 -32.87
N ASP A 14 23.12 42.90 -32.52
CA ASP A 14 22.82 43.32 -31.14
C ASP A 14 21.43 42.81 -30.69
N PHE A 15 20.45 42.82 -31.60
CA PHE A 15 19.12 42.23 -31.35
C PHE A 15 19.20 40.71 -31.17
N TRP A 16 20.01 40.01 -31.98
CA TRP A 16 20.23 38.57 -31.83
C TRP A 16 20.96 38.20 -30.53
N PHE A 17 21.99 38.97 -30.15
CA PHE A 17 22.68 38.80 -28.87
C PHE A 17 21.77 39.09 -27.68
N SER A 18 20.91 40.11 -27.76
CA SER A 18 19.92 40.40 -26.73
C SER A 18 18.86 39.29 -26.60
N LEU A 19 18.39 38.72 -27.72
CA LEU A 19 17.44 37.59 -27.73
C LEU A 19 18.07 36.32 -27.15
N ILE A 20 19.32 36.01 -27.49
CA ILE A 20 20.07 34.88 -26.93
C ILE A 20 20.30 35.07 -25.42
N LEU A 21 20.61 36.29 -24.97
CA LEU A 21 20.82 36.60 -23.56
C LEU A 21 19.52 36.47 -22.74
N ILE A 22 18.37 36.86 -23.31
CA ILE A 22 17.06 36.66 -22.68
C ILE A 22 16.70 35.16 -22.59
N VAL A 23 16.98 34.36 -23.63
CA VAL A 23 16.74 32.91 -23.63
C VAL A 23 17.61 32.19 -22.59
N ILE A 24 18.87 32.62 -22.40
CA ILE A 24 19.77 32.08 -21.36
C ILE A 24 19.29 32.46 -19.94
N ILE A 25 18.76 33.67 -19.73
CA ILE A 25 18.20 34.08 -18.43
C ILE A 25 16.93 33.28 -18.11
N VAL A 26 16.11 32.96 -19.11
CA VAL A 26 14.89 32.15 -18.94
C VAL A 26 15.22 30.67 -18.62
N SER A 27 16.32 30.12 -19.15
CA SER A 27 16.71 28.72 -18.88
C SER A 27 17.36 28.49 -17.51
N VAL A 28 17.95 29.52 -16.89
CA VAL A 28 18.61 29.40 -15.56
C VAL A 28 17.60 29.45 -14.39
N SER A 29 16.33 29.83 -14.62
CA SER A 29 15.29 29.80 -13.57
C SER A 29 14.60 28.44 -13.39
N GLY A 30 15.07 27.39 -14.08
CA GLY A 30 14.47 26.06 -14.10
C GLY A 30 14.91 25.08 -13.00
N CYS A 31 15.92 25.38 -12.18
CA CYS A 31 16.32 24.50 -11.07
C CYS A 31 16.18 25.23 -9.72
N LYS A 32 14.97 25.28 -9.18
CA LYS A 32 14.80 25.26 -7.73
C LYS A 32 15.03 23.82 -7.26
N ASN A 33 16.29 23.46 -7.02
CA ASN A 33 16.58 22.34 -6.12
C ASN A 33 16.18 22.80 -4.72
N THR A 34 14.95 22.50 -4.32
CA THR A 34 14.70 22.33 -2.89
C THR A 34 15.69 21.27 -2.41
N PRO A 35 16.41 21.48 -1.28
CA PRO A 35 17.04 20.37 -0.60
C PRO A 35 15.89 19.46 -0.12
N GLU A 36 15.47 18.57 -1.01
CA GLU A 36 14.63 17.43 -0.71
C GLU A 36 15.52 16.54 0.15
N SER A 37 15.44 16.80 1.46
CA SER A 37 15.38 15.79 2.49
C SER A 37 16.20 14.54 2.15
N ALA A 38 17.51 14.66 2.25
CA ALA A 38 18.39 13.53 2.49
C ALA A 38 18.08 12.98 3.91
N SER A 39 16.90 12.39 4.05
CA SER A 39 16.43 11.66 5.21
C SER A 39 15.48 10.56 4.74
N SER A 40 15.96 9.67 3.88
CA SER A 40 15.29 8.39 3.58
C SER A 40 16.13 7.18 4.02
N LEU A 41 17.00 7.36 5.02
CA LEU A 41 17.59 6.26 5.80
C LEU A 41 17.19 6.32 7.28
N GLU A 42 16.13 7.05 7.61
CA GLU A 42 15.37 6.84 8.83
C GLU A 42 13.91 6.60 8.46
N GLN A 43 13.59 5.38 8.01
CA GLN A 43 12.26 4.86 8.26
C GLN A 43 12.22 4.38 9.72
N SER A 44 12.32 5.37 10.61
CA SER A 44 12.02 5.26 12.02
C SER A 44 10.61 4.72 12.18
N GLY A 45 10.49 3.52 12.74
CA GLY A 45 9.58 3.25 13.85
C GLY A 45 8.14 3.75 13.73
N LYS A 46 7.50 3.69 12.56
CA LYS A 46 6.04 3.79 12.52
C LYS A 46 5.53 2.51 13.19
N LYS A 47 5.13 2.59 14.46
CA LYS A 47 4.46 1.49 15.17
C LYS A 47 3.29 1.04 14.30
N VAL A 48 3.50 -0.04 13.53
CA VAL A 48 2.41 -0.72 12.84
C VAL A 48 1.49 -1.19 13.95
N PRO A 49 0.21 -0.80 13.96
CA PRO A 49 -0.71 -1.21 15.02
C PRO A 49 -0.69 -2.74 15.11
N ALA A 50 -0.64 -3.27 16.34
CA ALA A 50 -0.49 -4.71 16.58
C ALA A 50 -1.56 -5.54 15.85
N GLU A 51 -2.73 -4.94 15.62
CA GLU A 51 -3.84 -5.49 14.85
C GLU A 51 -3.45 -5.86 13.40
N LYS A 52 -2.63 -5.03 12.75
CA LYS A 52 -2.21 -5.23 11.35
C LYS A 52 -1.17 -6.35 11.18
N LEU A 53 -0.57 -6.79 12.28
CA LEU A 53 0.39 -7.89 12.33
C LEU A 53 -0.28 -9.22 12.72
N LEU A 54 -1.59 -9.23 12.91
CA LEU A 54 -2.34 -10.46 13.15
C LEU A 54 -2.28 -11.34 11.91
N ALA A 55 -2.01 -12.64 12.13
CA ALA A 55 -2.11 -13.66 11.11
C ALA A 55 -3.59 -13.89 10.76
N VAL A 56 -3.92 -13.75 9.48
CA VAL A 56 -5.28 -13.91 8.94
C VAL A 56 -5.27 -14.90 7.77
N ASP A 57 -6.44 -15.46 7.49
CA ASP A 57 -6.70 -16.14 6.23
C ASP A 57 -6.93 -15.10 5.14
N CYS A 58 -5.98 -14.99 4.23
CA CYS A 58 -6.04 -14.09 3.09
C CYS A 58 -6.43 -14.85 1.84
N LEU A 59 -7.45 -14.39 1.12
CA LEU A 59 -7.85 -14.93 -0.17
C LEU A 59 -7.36 -14.00 -1.27
N LEU A 60 -6.32 -14.42 -2.00
CA LEU A 60 -5.72 -13.59 -3.04
C LEU A 60 -6.61 -13.54 -4.30
N PRO A 61 -6.56 -12.41 -5.05
CA PRO A 61 -7.24 -12.30 -6.33
C PRO A 61 -6.72 -13.35 -7.32
N PRO A 62 -7.56 -13.74 -8.30
CA PRO A 62 -7.17 -14.73 -9.29
C PRO A 62 -6.09 -14.17 -10.22
N GLU A 63 -5.06 -14.97 -10.49
CA GLU A 63 -4.05 -14.64 -11.50
C GLU A 63 -4.66 -14.82 -12.90
N ILE A 64 -4.46 -13.82 -13.75
CA ILE A 64 -4.87 -13.84 -15.16
C ILE A 64 -3.75 -14.48 -15.98
N ARG A 65 -4.02 -15.63 -16.58
CA ARG A 65 -3.05 -16.39 -17.38
C ARG A 65 -3.47 -16.44 -18.85
N GLN A 66 -2.51 -16.24 -19.73
CA GLN A 66 -2.74 -16.26 -21.18
C GLN A 66 -2.32 -17.61 -21.78
N LEU A 67 -3.15 -18.16 -22.67
CA LEU A 67 -2.90 -19.36 -23.46
C LEU A 67 -2.78 -18.97 -24.92
N GLY A 68 -1.55 -18.94 -25.43
CA GLY A 68 -1.27 -18.49 -26.79
C GLY A 68 -1.72 -17.04 -27.02
N ARG A 69 -2.12 -16.70 -28.25
CA ARG A 69 -2.53 -15.32 -28.60
C ARG A 69 -4.01 -15.03 -28.34
N GLN A 70 -4.84 -16.05 -28.09
CA GLN A 70 -6.30 -15.94 -28.25
C GLN A 70 -7.11 -16.23 -27.00
N SER A 71 -6.56 -16.88 -25.97
CA SER A 71 -7.33 -17.15 -24.75
C SER A 71 -6.62 -16.63 -23.51
N VAL A 72 -7.43 -16.11 -22.59
CA VAL A 72 -7.03 -15.62 -21.28
C VAL A 72 -8.00 -16.23 -20.28
N PHE A 73 -7.48 -16.75 -19.18
CA PHE A 73 -8.31 -17.35 -18.13
C PHE A 73 -7.86 -16.89 -16.75
N ALA A 74 -8.81 -16.83 -15.82
CA ALA A 74 -8.56 -16.55 -14.42
C ALA A 74 -8.33 -17.87 -13.69
N THR A 75 -7.26 -17.94 -12.90
CA THR A 75 -7.04 -19.08 -12.00
C THR A 75 -7.97 -19.03 -10.78
N ALA A 76 -8.11 -20.15 -10.07
CA ALA A 76 -8.82 -20.14 -8.79
C ALA A 76 -8.08 -19.25 -7.77
N ARG A 77 -8.86 -18.55 -6.93
CA ARG A 77 -8.30 -17.80 -5.80
C ARG A 77 -7.58 -18.75 -4.86
N ARG A 78 -6.43 -18.33 -4.36
CA ARG A 78 -5.60 -19.13 -3.46
C ARG A 78 -5.68 -18.57 -2.05
N PRO A 79 -6.09 -19.36 -1.04
CA PRO A 79 -5.99 -18.96 0.35
C PRO A 79 -4.55 -19.11 0.84
N ILE A 80 -4.05 -18.10 1.55
CA ILE A 80 -2.75 -18.11 2.21
C ILE A 80 -2.87 -17.56 3.63
N LYS A 81 -2.02 -18.04 4.54
CA LYS A 81 -1.88 -17.49 5.90
C LYS A 81 -0.83 -16.39 5.85
N THR A 82 -1.23 -15.14 5.97
CA THR A 82 -0.30 -13.99 6.04
C THR A 82 -0.78 -12.95 7.06
N THR A 83 -0.06 -11.86 7.20
CA THR A 83 -0.51 -10.75 8.05
C THR A 83 -1.63 -9.97 7.35
N ALA A 84 -2.54 -9.38 8.13
CA ALA A 84 -3.59 -8.53 7.59
C ALA A 84 -3.03 -7.41 6.69
N LEU A 85 -1.93 -6.78 7.09
CA LEU A 85 -1.25 -5.76 6.31
C LEU A 85 -0.70 -6.28 4.97
N ASP A 86 -0.06 -7.45 4.96
CA ASP A 86 0.44 -8.04 3.71
C ASP A 86 -0.73 -8.43 2.77
N CYS A 87 -1.84 -8.90 3.33
CA CYS A 87 -3.05 -9.17 2.55
C CYS A 87 -3.65 -7.89 1.92
N GLU A 88 -3.74 -6.81 2.69
CA GLU A 88 -4.18 -5.48 2.20
C GLU A 88 -3.33 -5.01 1.02
N PHE A 89 -2.00 -5.05 1.16
CA PHE A 89 -1.09 -4.61 0.11
C PHE A 89 -1.20 -5.44 -1.17
N ARG A 90 -1.50 -6.74 -1.05
CA ARG A 90 -1.70 -7.63 -2.21
C ARG A 90 -3.11 -7.54 -2.81
N GLY A 91 -3.99 -6.72 -2.23
CA GLY A 91 -5.39 -6.62 -2.67
C GLY A 91 -6.21 -7.89 -2.41
N GLY A 92 -5.80 -8.68 -1.42
CA GLY A 92 -6.53 -9.87 -1.01
C GLY A 92 -7.75 -9.55 -0.14
N GLU A 93 -8.67 -10.48 -0.11
CA GLU A 93 -9.84 -10.44 0.78
C GLU A 93 -9.48 -11.12 2.10
N TYR A 94 -9.76 -10.46 3.23
CA TYR A 94 -9.57 -11.04 4.56
C TYR A 94 -10.60 -10.45 5.54
N VAL A 95 -10.81 -11.16 6.65
CA VAL A 95 -11.74 -10.71 7.70
C VAL A 95 -11.01 -9.77 8.66
N ALA A 96 -11.33 -8.48 8.59
CA ALA A 96 -10.72 -7.46 9.46
C ALA A 96 -11.25 -7.51 10.91
N TYR A 97 -12.55 -7.77 11.07
CA TYR A 97 -13.18 -7.90 12.39
C TYR A 97 -14.39 -8.82 12.29
N ASN A 98 -14.38 -9.90 13.09
CA ASN A 98 -15.52 -10.82 13.20
C ASN A 98 -16.19 -10.63 14.56
N ARG A 99 -17.42 -10.10 14.61
CA ARG A 99 -18.20 -10.02 15.86
C ARG A 99 -18.63 -11.38 16.40
N ALA A 100 -18.68 -12.39 15.53
CA ALA A 100 -18.93 -13.77 15.89
C ALA A 100 -17.62 -14.55 16.11
N ASP A 101 -16.51 -13.86 16.41
CA ASP A 101 -15.26 -14.53 16.77
C ASP A 101 -15.49 -15.40 18.02
N PHE A 102 -15.18 -16.68 17.89
CA PHE A 102 -15.23 -17.64 18.98
C PHE A 102 -14.43 -17.15 20.18
N ARG A 103 -13.36 -16.37 20.00
CA ARG A 103 -12.59 -15.79 21.11
C ARG A 103 -13.42 -14.86 22.00
N THR A 104 -14.23 -14.01 21.39
CA THR A 104 -15.12 -13.10 22.15
C THR A 104 -16.27 -13.86 22.80
N ALA A 105 -16.84 -14.85 22.09
CA ALA A 105 -17.89 -15.70 22.65
C ALA A 105 -17.36 -16.54 23.83
N LEU A 106 -16.15 -17.10 23.70
CA LEU A 106 -15.48 -17.91 24.71
C LEU A 106 -15.38 -17.19 26.04
N ASN A 107 -15.06 -15.90 26.06
CA ASN A 107 -14.98 -15.13 27.31
C ASN A 107 -16.31 -15.10 28.06
N VAL A 108 -17.44 -14.96 27.34
CA VAL A 108 -18.77 -14.95 27.96
C VAL A 108 -19.15 -16.34 28.49
N TRP A 109 -18.91 -17.38 27.68
CA TRP A 109 -19.21 -18.76 28.06
C TRP A 109 -18.32 -19.26 29.20
N LEU A 110 -17.06 -18.82 29.25
CA LEU A 110 -16.09 -19.17 30.28
C LEU A 110 -16.49 -18.65 31.66
N GLU A 111 -17.04 -17.45 31.75
CA GLU A 111 -17.57 -16.94 33.02
C GLU A 111 -18.80 -17.74 33.49
N ARG A 112 -19.71 -18.14 32.59
CA ARG A 112 -20.84 -19.01 32.96
C ARG A 112 -20.39 -20.42 33.36
N ALA A 113 -19.44 -21.01 32.63
CA ALA A 113 -18.93 -22.33 32.95
C ALA A 113 -18.20 -22.38 34.30
N LYS A 114 -17.46 -21.32 34.65
CA LYS A 114 -16.85 -21.14 35.99
C LYS A 114 -17.90 -21.06 37.10
N GLN A 115 -19.07 -20.51 36.81
CA GLN A 115 -20.20 -20.45 37.74
C GLN A 115 -20.94 -21.78 37.86
N GLY A 116 -20.54 -22.81 37.12
CA GLY A 116 -21.12 -24.16 37.20
C GLY A 116 -22.26 -24.41 36.22
N ASP A 117 -22.46 -23.56 35.21
CA ASP A 117 -23.47 -23.78 34.16
C ASP A 117 -23.09 -25.01 33.30
N PRO A 118 -23.87 -26.11 33.34
CA PRO A 118 -23.55 -27.36 32.63
C PRO A 118 -23.64 -27.21 31.10
N GLU A 119 -24.49 -26.32 30.60
CA GLU A 119 -24.59 -26.05 29.17
C GLU A 119 -23.34 -25.34 28.67
N ALA A 120 -22.90 -24.31 29.41
CA ALA A 120 -21.66 -23.59 29.11
C ALA A 120 -20.42 -24.49 29.17
N GLN A 121 -20.34 -25.39 30.16
CA GLN A 121 -19.22 -26.35 30.27
C GLN A 121 -19.15 -27.31 29.08
N THR A 122 -20.31 -27.80 28.63
CA THR A 122 -20.40 -28.71 27.47
C THR A 122 -19.99 -27.99 26.19
N TYR A 123 -20.50 -26.77 25.99
CA TYR A 123 -20.17 -25.94 24.83
C TYR A 123 -18.67 -25.61 24.77
N LEU A 124 -18.06 -25.25 25.90
CA LEU A 124 -16.61 -25.01 25.96
C LEU A 124 -15.80 -26.27 25.64
N GLY A 125 -16.24 -27.43 26.14
CA GLY A 125 -15.61 -28.72 25.82
C GLY A 125 -15.57 -28.97 24.30
N GLU A 126 -16.70 -28.79 23.62
CA GLU A 126 -16.80 -28.93 22.16
C GLU A 126 -15.92 -27.92 21.41
N VAL A 127 -15.89 -26.66 21.87
CA VAL A 127 -15.08 -25.61 21.25
C VAL A 127 -13.58 -25.92 21.37
N TYR A 128 -13.12 -26.40 22.53
CA TYR A 128 -11.73 -26.79 22.75
C TYR A 128 -11.35 -28.05 21.98
N GLU A 129 -12.23 -29.05 21.90
CA GLU A 129 -12.01 -30.28 21.11
C GLU A 129 -11.80 -29.95 19.62
N LYS A 130 -12.62 -29.03 19.09
CA LYS A 130 -12.55 -28.61 17.69
C LYS A 130 -11.48 -27.55 17.40
N GLY A 131 -10.82 -27.01 18.43
CA GLY A 131 -9.83 -25.94 18.30
C GLY A 131 -10.41 -24.62 17.77
N LEU A 132 -11.70 -24.34 17.97
CA LEU A 132 -12.35 -23.14 17.43
C LEU A 132 -11.95 -21.90 18.24
N GLY A 133 -11.42 -20.87 17.57
CA GLY A 133 -11.00 -19.61 18.22
C GLY A 133 -9.62 -19.65 18.88
N LEU A 134 -8.91 -20.77 18.85
CA LEU A 134 -7.51 -20.84 19.25
C LEU A 134 -6.62 -20.51 18.05
N LYS A 135 -5.55 -19.74 18.28
CA LYS A 135 -4.54 -19.54 17.22
C LYS A 135 -3.82 -20.88 16.99
N PRO A 136 -3.59 -21.29 15.73
CA PRO A 136 -2.73 -22.42 15.43
C PRO A 136 -1.28 -22.16 15.85
#